data_AF-A0ABD0PPP6-F1
#
_entry.id   AF-A0ABD0PPP6-F1
#
_cell.length_a   1.000
_cell.length_b   1.000
_cell.length_c   1.000
_cell.angle_alpha   90.00
_cell.angle_beta   90.00
_cell.angle_gamma   90.00
#
_symmetry.space_group_name_H-M   'P 1'
#
loop_
_entity.id
_entity.type
_entity.pdbx_description
1 polymer ?
#
loop_
_entity_poly.entity_id
_entity_poly.type
_entity_poly.pdbx_seq_one_letter_code
_entity_poly.pdbx_strand_id
1 'polypeptide(L)' 'YGFVIAVTTIDNIGAGVIQPGRGFVLYPVKYKAIVFRPFKGEVVDAVVTQVNK' A
#
# COMPACT_ATOMS: atom_id res chain seq x y z
N TYR A 1 6.24 -4.99 -6.39
CA TYR A 1 4.89 -4.41 -6.25
C TYR A 1 4.91 -2.89 -5.97
N GLY A 2 5.98 -2.17 -6.32
CA GLY A 2 6.03 -0.71 -6.12
C GLY A 2 6.02 -0.28 -4.66
N PHE A 3 6.01 1.04 -4.43
CA PHE A 3 5.79 1.66 -3.12
C PHE A 3 4.33 2.09 -3.00
N VAL A 4 3.66 1.74 -1.91
CA VAL A 4 2.27 2.16 -1.67
C VAL A 4 2.25 3.62 -1.24
N ILE A 5 1.50 4.45 -1.97
CA ILE A 5 1.33 5.87 -1.64
C ILE A 5 0.08 6.06 -0.78
N ALA A 6 -1.06 5.54 -1.23
CA ALA A 6 -2.34 5.71 -0.55
C ALA A 6 -3.33 4.60 -0.91
N VAL A 7 -4.14 4.18 0.06
CA VAL A 7 -5.31 3.32 -0.17
C VAL A 7 -6.44 4.18 -0.70
N THR A 8 -7.04 3.80 -1.83
CA THR A 8 -8.10 4.59 -2.47
C THR A 8 -9.48 4.03 -2.18
N THR A 9 -9.65 2.72 -2.33
CA THR A 9 -10.94 2.06 -2.16
C THR A 9 -10.80 0.80 -1.35
N ILE A 10 -11.81 0.52 -0.53
CA ILE A 10 -11.99 -0.76 0.13
C ILE A 10 -13.05 -1.51 -0.67
N ASP A 11 -12.65 -2.59 -1.32
CA ASP A 11 -13.53 -3.34 -2.21
C ASP A 11 -14.43 -4.31 -1.43
N ASN A 12 -13.88 -4.93 -0.39
CA ASN A 12 -14.63 -5.88 0.42
C ASN A 12 -14.05 -6.02 1.82
N ILE A 13 -14.94 -6.11 2.81
CA ILE A 13 -14.63 -6.43 4.19
C ILE A 13 -15.27 -7.79 4.46
N GLY A 14 -14.45 -8.82 4.68
CA GLY A 14 -14.93 -10.17 4.95
C GLY A 14 -15.41 -10.37 6.38
N ALA A 15 -15.85 -11.57 6.72
CA ALA A 15 -16.33 -11.87 8.08
C ALA A 15 -15.20 -11.74 9.12
N GLY A 16 -15.48 -11.03 10.21
CA GLY A 16 -14.54 -10.81 11.28
C GLY A 16 -14.37 -12.03 12.18
N VAL A 17 -13.13 -12.28 12.62
CA VAL A 17 -12.81 -13.34 13.59
C VAL A 17 -12.36 -12.69 14.90
N ILE A 18 -13.00 -13.08 16.01
CA ILE A 18 -12.63 -12.59 17.34
C ILE A 18 -11.26 -13.16 17.71
N GLN A 19 -10.35 -12.30 18.16
CA GLN A 19 -9.03 -12.74 18.56
C GLN A 19 -9.08 -13.35 19.97
N PRO A 20 -8.75 -14.64 20.17
CA PRO A 20 -8.85 -15.27 21.47
C PRO A 20 -7.91 -14.57 22.47
N GLY A 21 -8.43 -14.24 23.65
CA GLY A 21 -7.67 -13.55 24.71
C GLY A 21 -7.53 -12.02 24.54
N ARG A 22 -8.09 -11.43 23.48
CA ARG A 22 -8.16 -9.97 23.29
C ARG A 22 -9.57 -9.57 22.83
N GLY A 23 -10.13 -8.48 23.34
CA GLY A 23 -11.47 -8.00 22.96
C GLY A 23 -11.57 -7.40 21.55
N PHE A 24 -10.67 -7.77 20.63
CA PHE A 24 -10.59 -7.21 19.28
C PHE A 24 -11.04 -8.22 18.23
N VAL A 25 -11.53 -7.71 17.10
CA VAL A 25 -11.99 -8.51 15.95
C VAL A 25 -11.12 -8.20 14.74
N LEU A 26 -10.61 -9.26 14.09
CA LEU A 26 -9.81 -9.19 12.89
C LEU A 26 -10.69 -9.38 11.65
N TYR A 27 -10.65 -8.41 10.73
CA TYR A 27 -11.39 -8.47 9.47
C TYR A 27 -10.42 -8.62 8.30
N PRO A 28 -10.60 -9.62 7.42
CA PRO A 28 -9.86 -9.69 6.17
C PRO A 28 -10.40 -8.62 5.21
N VAL A 29 -9.56 -7.67 4.79
CA VAL A 29 -9.96 -6.55 3.93
C VAL A 29 -9.26 -6.63 2.58
N LYS A 30 -10.05 -6.59 1.50
CA LYS A 30 -9.56 -6.38 0.13
C LYS A 30 -9.64 -4.90 -0.19
N TYR A 31 -8.52 -4.30 -0.57
CA TYR A 31 -8.42 -2.88 -0.88
C TYR A 31 -7.61 -2.63 -2.14
N LYS A 32 -7.85 -1.48 -2.78
CA LYS A 32 -7.02 -0.94 -3.84
C LYS A 32 -6.17 0.19 -3.30
N ALA A 33 -4.95 0.27 -3.80
CA ALA A 33 -4.04 1.34 -3.44
C ALA A 33 -3.32 1.86 -4.68
N ILE A 34 -3.03 3.16 -4.65
CA ILE A 34 -2.12 3.80 -5.61
C ILE A 34 -0.71 3.39 -5.22
N VAL A 35 0.01 2.80 -6.16
CA VAL A 35 1.40 2.38 -5.99
C VAL A 35 2.31 3.14 -6.95
N PHE A 36 3.41 3.67 -6.43
CA PHE A 36 4.51 4.13 -7.24
C PHE A 36 5.31 2.92 -7.72
N ARG A 37 5.09 2.53 -8.97
CA ARG A 37 5.79 1.42 -9.61
C ARG A 37 6.26 1.83 -11.00
N PRO A 38 7.45 2.43 -11.12
CA PRO A 38 7.99 2.75 -12.42
C PRO A 38 8.14 1.51 -13.30
N PHE A 39 7.94 1.66 -14.61
CA PHE A 39 8.13 0.58 -15.58
C PHE A 39 9.46 0.70 -16.32
N LYS A 40 9.90 -0.42 -16.92
CA LYS A 40 11.18 -0.45 -17.64
C LYS A 40 11.10 0.47 -18.87
N GLY A 41 11.99 1.46 -18.93
CA GLY A 41 12.04 2.46 -20.00
C GLY A 41 11.13 3.67 -19.77
N GLU A 42 10.51 3.79 -18.59
CA GLU A 42 9.82 5.01 -18.20
C GLU A 42 10.82 6.14 -17.93
N VAL A 43 10.58 7.31 -18.52
CA VAL A 43 11.35 8.53 -18.26
C VAL A 43 10.61 9.33 -17.21
N VAL A 44 11.27 9.62 -16.10
CA VAL A 44 10.70 10.36 -14.95
C VAL A 44 11.65 11.49 -14.57
N ASP A 45 11.11 12.70 -14.40
CA ASP A 45 11.88 13.84 -13.93
C ASP A 45 12.18 13.72 -12.43
N ALA A 46 13.40 14.08 -12.04
CA ALA A 46 13.84 14.07 -10.64
C ALA A 46 14.73 15.27 -10.34
N VAL A 47 14.78 15.67 -9.06
CA VAL A 47 15.64 16.74 -8.57
C VAL A 47 16.82 16.14 -7.82
N VAL A 48 18.04 16.54 -8.16
CA VAL A 48 19.25 16.12 -7.44
C VAL A 48 19.34 16.86 -6.11
N THR A 49 19.24 16.14 -5.00
CA THR A 49 19.29 16.71 -3.65
C THR A 49 20.66 16.58 -3.00
N GLN A 50 21.43 15.55 -3.36
CA GLN A 50 22.76 15.30 -2.82
C GLN A 50 23.65 14.68 -3.90
N VAL A 51 24.89 15.15 -3.96
CA VAL A 51 25.98 14.51 -4.72
C VAL A 51 27.03 14.04 -3.73
N ASN A 52 27.41 12.76 -3.80
CA ASN A 52 28.53 12.24 -3.03
C ASN A 52 29.78 12.22 -3.90
N LYS A 53 30.96 12.38 -3.28
CA LYS A 53 32.25 12.46 -3.95
C LYS A 53 32.86 11.08 -4.22
#